data_AF-A0A7X6T041-F1
#
_entry.id   AF-A0A7X6T041-F1
#
_cell.length_a   1.000
_cell.length_b   1.000
_cell.length_c   1.000
_cell.angle_alpha   90.00
_cell.angle_beta   90.00
_cell.angle_gamma   90.00
#
_symmetry.space_group_name_H-M   'P 1'
#
loop_
_entity.id
_entity.type
_entity.pdbx_description
1 polymer ?
#
loop_
_entity_poly.entity_id
_entity_poly.type
_entity_poly.pdbx_seq_one_letter_code
_entity_poly.pdbx_strand_id
1 'polypeptide(L)'
;ESQILIPEKSRVLNEICSEYKVSTSDLEISRRGQNNEPRNIATYLMRKLRGDTLMDICNAFGLKKDSSAGSIVDRVKKQVKTDKKLKMKISKIEQNIIMC
;
A
#
# COMPACT_ATOMS: atom_id res chain seq x y z
N GLU A 1 7.40 -16.83 -21.54
CA GLU A 1 7.74 -15.74 -20.61
C GLU A 1 6.47 -15.11 -20.08
N SER A 2 6.24 -15.11 -18.77
CA SER A 2 5.08 -14.42 -18.19
C SER A 2 5.39 -12.93 -18.15
N GLN A 3 4.68 -12.12 -18.93
CA GLN A 3 4.76 -10.67 -18.80
C GLN A 3 4.28 -10.30 -17.40
N ILE A 4 5.16 -9.69 -16.60
CA ILE A 4 4.77 -9.15 -15.29
C ILE A 4 3.85 -7.97 -15.57
N LEU A 5 2.54 -8.20 -15.51
CA LEU A 5 1.56 -7.16 -15.69
C LEU A 5 1.64 -6.21 -14.49
N ILE A 6 1.93 -4.94 -14.75
CA ILE A 6 1.87 -3.90 -13.73
C ILE A 6 0.40 -3.76 -13.32
N PRO A 7 0.01 -4.10 -12.08
CA PRO A 7 -1.39 -4.08 -11.69
C PRO A 7 -1.90 -2.65 -11.66
N GLU A 8 -3.15 -2.45 -12.09
CA GLU A 8 -3.79 -1.13 -12.02
C GLU A 8 -3.83 -0.57 -10.59
N LYS A 9 -3.75 0.75 -10.46
CA LYS A 9 -3.79 1.43 -9.15
C LYS A 9 -5.06 1.06 -8.38
N SER A 10 -6.19 1.03 -9.08
CA SER A 10 -7.49 0.64 -8.55
C SER A 10 -7.51 -0.80 -8.03
N ARG A 11 -6.76 -1.72 -8.65
CA ARG A 11 -6.67 -3.11 -8.20
C ARG A 11 -6.02 -3.20 -6.83
N VAL A 12 -4.90 -2.50 -6.62
CA VAL A 12 -4.21 -2.45 -5.32
C VAL A 12 -5.14 -1.87 -4.25
N LEU A 13 -5.83 -0.76 -4.56
CA LEU A 13 -6.75 -0.12 -3.62
C LEU A 13 -7.93 -1.02 -3.26
N ASN A 14 -8.56 -1.65 -4.25
CA ASN A 14 -9.70 -2.53 -4.04
C ASN A 14 -9.34 -3.74 -3.18
N GLU A 15 -8.18 -4.36 -3.41
CA GLU A 15 -7.73 -5.50 -2.61
C GLU A 15 -7.48 -5.09 -1.15
N ILE A 16 -6.84 -3.94 -0.92
CA ILE A 16 -6.62 -3.40 0.43
C ILE A 16 -7.95 -3.08 1.12
N CYS A 17 -8.85 -2.39 0.44
CA CYS A 17 -10.18 -2.08 0.96
C CYS A 17 -10.95 -3.34 1.36
N SER A 18 -10.88 -4.38 0.53
CA SER A 18 -11.49 -5.69 0.80
C SER A 18 -10.89 -6.37 2.04
N GLU A 19 -9.56 -6.51 2.10
CA GLU A 19 -8.87 -7.19 3.21
C GLU A 19 -9.08 -6.47 4.55
N TYR A 20 -9.11 -5.14 4.56
CA TYR A 20 -9.27 -4.33 5.77
C TYR A 20 -10.71 -3.92 6.09
N LYS A 21 -11.67 -4.23 5.20
CA LYS A 21 -13.09 -3.81 5.31
C LYS A 21 -13.24 -2.30 5.49
N VAL A 22 -12.50 -1.54 4.68
CA VAL A 22 -12.49 -0.07 4.67
C VAL A 22 -12.83 0.47 3.29
N SER A 23 -13.34 1.69 3.22
CA SER A 23 -13.54 2.37 1.94
C SER A 23 -12.24 3.03 1.44
N THR A 24 -12.20 3.41 0.17
CA THR A 24 -11.07 4.19 -0.37
C THR A 24 -10.93 5.54 0.35
N SER A 25 -12.05 6.16 0.73
CA SER A 25 -12.06 7.40 1.51
C SER A 25 -11.40 7.25 2.88
N ASP A 26 -11.55 6.09 3.54
CA ASP A 26 -10.86 5.80 4.80
C ASP A 26 -9.33 5.74 4.63
N LEU A 27 -8.86 5.39 3.43
CA LEU A 27 -7.44 5.43 3.11
C LEU A 27 -6.92 6.86 3.03
N GLU A 28 -7.75 7.89 2.85
CA GLU A 28 -7.35 9.31 2.77
C GLU A 28 -7.49 10.05 4.11
N ILE A 29 -8.26 9.51 5.06
CA ILE A 29 -8.42 10.09 6.39
C ILE A 29 -7.21 9.80 7.29
N SER A 30 -6.58 10.87 7.79
CA SER A 30 -5.55 10.80 8.83
C SER A 30 -6.17 11.06 10.19
N ARG A 31 -6.06 10.09 11.13
CA ARG A 31 -6.53 10.24 12.51
C ARG A 31 -5.34 10.26 13.47
N ARG A 32 -5.26 11.30 14.31
CA ARG A 32 -4.19 11.43 15.30
C ARG A 32 -4.20 10.23 16.25
N GLY A 33 -3.02 9.67 16.52
CA GLY A 33 -2.86 8.52 17.43
C GLY A 33 -3.24 7.17 16.83
N GLN A 34 -3.72 7.11 15.58
CA GLN A 34 -4.00 5.86 14.88
C GLN A 34 -2.97 5.60 13.79
N ASN A 35 -2.50 4.35 13.73
CA ASN A 35 -1.64 3.91 12.64
C ASN A 35 -2.54 3.48 11.47
N ASN A 36 -2.53 4.22 10.36
CA ASN A 36 -3.31 3.87 9.18
C ASN A 36 -2.59 2.73 8.41
N GLU A 37 -2.59 1.53 8.98
CA GLU A 37 -2.01 0.31 8.38
C GLU A 37 -2.52 0.07 6.94
N PRO A 38 -3.82 0.21 6.63
CA PRO A 38 -4.32 0.06 5.26
C PRO A 38 -3.63 1.01 4.26
N ARG A 39 -3.58 2.32 4.55
CA ARG A 39 -2.88 3.30 3.69
C ARG A 39 -1.41 2.98 3.57
N ASN A 40 -0.76 2.63 4.68
CA ASN A 40 0.67 2.38 4.71
C ASN A 40 1.05 1.21 3.81
N ILE A 41 0.27 0.12 3.86
CA ILE A 41 0.50 -1.05 3.01
C ILE A 41 0.17 -0.71 1.55
N ALA A 42 -0.93 0.00 1.27
CA ALA A 42 -1.26 0.41 -0.09
C ALA A 42 -0.14 1.26 -0.72
N THR A 43 0.41 2.23 0.05
CA THR A 43 1.56 3.05 -0.32
C THR A 43 2.80 2.20 -0.64
N TYR A 44 3.10 1.22 0.21
CA TYR A 44 4.21 0.29 0.01
C TYR A 44 4.02 -0.58 -1.25
N LEU A 45 2.81 -1.12 -1.47
CA LEU A 45 2.50 -1.97 -2.62
C LEU A 45 2.51 -1.21 -3.95
N MET A 46 2.02 0.02 -3.98
CA MET A 46 2.13 0.89 -5.16
C MET A 46 3.60 1.09 -5.55
N ARG A 47 4.48 1.36 -4.57
CA ARG A 47 5.92 1.48 -4.81
C ARG A 47 6.54 0.16 -5.29
N LYS A 48 6.15 -0.97 -4.67
CA LYS A 48 6.76 -2.29 -4.91
C LYS A 48 6.31 -2.95 -6.21
N LEU A 49 5.02 -2.90 -6.53
CA LEU A 49 4.42 -3.62 -7.67
C LEU A 49 4.33 -2.76 -8.93
N ARG A 50 4.18 -1.43 -8.77
CA ARG A 50 3.99 -0.51 -9.90
C ARG A 50 5.16 0.42 -10.15
N GLY A 51 6.04 0.62 -9.16
CA GLY A 51 7.13 1.59 -9.25
C GLY A 51 6.68 3.04 -9.15
N ASP A 52 5.43 3.30 -8.73
CA ASP A 52 4.85 4.64 -8.61
C ASP A 52 5.77 5.57 -7.81
N THR A 53 5.94 6.83 -8.24
CA THR A 53 6.80 7.80 -7.56
C THR A 53 6.21 8.23 -6.21
N LEU A 54 7.02 8.85 -5.35
CA LEU A 54 6.49 9.42 -4.10
C LEU A 54 5.40 10.48 -4.37
N MET A 55 5.52 11.22 -5.48
CA MET A 55 4.53 12.20 -5.89
C MET A 55 3.22 11.54 -6.32
N ASP A 56 3.28 10.45 -7.09
CA ASP A 56 2.09 9.69 -7.50
C ASP A 56 1.33 9.14 -6.30
N ILE A 57 2.07 8.62 -5.32
CA ILE A 57 1.52 8.12 -4.06
C ILE A 57 0.91 9.28 -3.25
N CYS A 58 1.57 10.43 -3.18
CA CYS A 58 1.02 11.60 -2.50
C CYS A 58 -0.31 12.04 -3.12
N ASN A 59 -0.37 12.11 -4.45
CA ASN A 59 -1.57 12.45 -5.19
C ASN A 59 -2.69 11.40 -4.97
N ALA A 60 -2.34 10.12 -4.88
CA ALA A 60 -3.30 9.04 -4.68
C ALA A 60 -3.93 9.00 -3.28
N PHE A 61 -3.27 9.53 -2.24
CA PHE A 61 -3.74 9.47 -0.85
C PHE A 61 -3.90 10.84 -0.18
N GLY A 62 -3.87 11.94 -0.95
CA GLY A 62 -3.98 13.30 -0.44
C GLY A 62 -2.88 13.69 0.55
N LEU A 63 -1.68 13.13 0.42
CA LEU A 63 -0.56 13.45 1.31
C LEU A 63 0.07 14.78 0.91
N LYS A 64 0.27 15.67 1.89
CA LYS A 64 0.80 17.02 1.64
C LYS A 64 2.29 17.08 1.29
N LYS A 65 3.07 16.04 1.62
CA LYS A 65 4.52 16.01 1.45
C LYS A 65 5.00 14.63 1.02
N ASP A 66 5.88 14.59 0.04
CA ASP A 66 6.61 13.41 -0.46
C ASP A 66 7.37 12.66 0.65
N SER A 67 7.97 13.40 1.59
CA SER A 67 8.61 12.87 2.80
C SER A 67 7.68 12.02 3.66
N SER A 68 6.37 12.25 3.61
CA SER A 68 5.38 11.41 4.29
C SER A 68 5.27 10.04 3.61
N ALA A 69 5.13 10.02 2.29
CA ALA A 69 5.09 8.78 1.51
C ALA A 69 6.39 7.98 1.66
N GLY A 70 7.55 8.63 1.56
CA GLY A 70 8.85 7.98 1.75
C GLY A 70 9.00 7.35 3.14
N SER A 71 8.68 8.10 4.19
CA SER A 71 8.73 7.61 5.57
C SER A 71 7.80 6.42 5.81
N ILE A 72 6.63 6.42 5.18
CA ILE A 72 5.67 5.30 5.24
C ILE A 72 6.27 4.05 4.57
N VAL A 73 6.80 4.19 3.34
CA VAL A 73 7.42 3.08 2.60
C VAL A 73 8.55 2.46 3.40
N ASP A 74 9.47 3.28 3.94
CA ASP A 74 10.59 2.80 4.74
C ASP A 74 10.14 2.12 6.03
N ARG A 75 9.12 2.66 6.69
CA ARG A 75 8.54 2.05 7.90
C ARG A 75 7.98 0.67 7.60
N VAL A 76 7.12 0.54 6.59
CA VAL A 76 6.53 -0.76 6.22
C VAL A 76 7.62 -1.73 5.79
N LYS A 77 8.61 -1.29 5.01
CA LYS A 77 9.76 -2.11 4.60
C LYS A 77 10.54 -2.65 5.80
N LYS A 78 10.73 -1.85 6.86
CA LYS A 78 11.35 -2.31 8.11
C LYS A 78 10.44 -3.28 8.86
N GLN A 79 9.15 -2.97 9.00
CA GLN A 79 8.19 -3.83 9.69
C GLN A 79 8.05 -5.21 9.03
N VAL A 80 8.02 -5.30 7.70
CA VAL A 80 7.95 -6.58 6.97
C VAL A 80 9.15 -7.50 7.25
N LYS A 81 10.31 -6.93 7.59
CA LYS A 81 11.49 -7.73 7.95
C LYS A 81 11.38 -8.34 9.34
N THR A 82 10.70 -7.66 10.26
CA THR A 82 10.66 -8.04 11.68
C THR A 82 9.35 -8.72 12.08
N ASP A 83 8.24 -8.36 11.46
CA ASP A 83 6.90 -8.86 11.75
C ASP A 83 6.48 -9.91 10.71
N LYS A 84 6.54 -11.17 11.12
CA LYS A 84 6.14 -12.32 10.29
C LYS A 84 4.64 -12.27 9.92
N LYS A 85 3.77 -11.81 10.83
CA LYS A 85 2.32 -11.74 10.57
C LYS A 85 2.03 -10.70 9.50
N LEU A 86 2.64 -9.52 9.62
CA LEU A 86 2.53 -8.47 8.61
C LEU A 86 3.07 -8.95 7.26
N LYS A 87 4.24 -9.60 7.25
CA LYS A 87 4.84 -10.16 6.03
C LYS A 87 3.89 -11.14 5.33
N MET A 88 3.32 -12.10 6.07
CA MET A 88 2.38 -13.07 5.51
C MET A 88 1.12 -12.39 4.96
N LYS A 89 0.57 -11.40 5.68
CA LYS A 89 -0.58 -10.63 5.22
C LYS A 89 -0.29 -9.91 3.90
N ILE A 90 0.84 -9.20 3.82
CA ILE A 90 1.25 -8.51 2.60
C ILE A 90 1.49 -9.47 1.45
N SER A 91 2.15 -10.61 1.69
CA SER A 91 2.33 -11.66 0.67
C SER A 91 1.00 -12.17 0.14
N LYS A 92 -0.01 -12.40 0.99
CA LYS A 92 -1.35 -12.81 0.56
C LYS A 92 -2.00 -11.76 -0.34
N ILE A 93 -1.98 -10.50 0.07
CA ILE A 93 -2.51 -9.37 -0.70
C ILE A 93 -1.80 -9.27 -2.07
N GLU A 94 -0.47 -9.37 -2.08
CA GLU A 94 0.33 -9.33 -3.31
C GLU A 94 -0.06 -10.45 -4.29
N GLN A 95 -0.24 -11.67 -3.78
CA GLN A 95 -0.66 -12.82 -4.60
C GLN A 95 -2.06 -12.60 -5.20
N ASN A 96 -3.01 -12.06 -4.42
CA ASN A 96 -4.36 -11.75 -4.91
C ASN A 96 -4.37 -10.62 -5.97
N ILE A 97 -3.39 -9.72 -5.93
CA ILE A 97 -3.23 -8.67 -6.92
C ILE A 97 -2.67 -9.23 -8.24
N ILE A 98 -1.70 -10.16 -8.16
CA ILE A 98 -0.95 -10.67 -9.32
C ILE A 98 -1.63 -11.86 -10.02
N MET A 99 -2.31 -12.74 -9.28
CA MET A 99 -2.89 -13.98 -9.82
C MET A 99 -4.33 -13.86 -10.35
N CYS A 100 -4.79 -12.65 -10.66
CA CYS A 100 -6.09 -12.42 -11.31
C CYS A 100 -5.96 -12.06 -12.78
#